data_AF-A0A6L7GWL1-F1
#
_entry.id   AF-A0A6L7GWL1-F1
#
_cell.length_a   1.000
_cell.length_b   1.000
_cell.length_c   1.000
_cell.angle_alpha   90.00
_cell.angle_beta   90.00
_cell.angle_gamma   90.00
#
_symmetry.space_group_name_H-M   'P 1'
#
loop_
_entity.id
_entity.type
_entity.pdbx_description
1 polymer ?
#
loop_
_entity_poly.entity_id
_entity_poly.type
_entity_poly.pdbx_seq_one_letter_code
_entity_poly.pdbx_strand_id
1 'polypeptide(L)'
;MADRGREAVWAVLATLVLVVRMLATIALVLLAIGWAVAAVRDSMNNQFLWPAVITGAVLLLSTYLYSFLRARHPRRNGWIP
;
A
#
# COMPACT_ATOMS: atom_id res chain seq x y z
N MET A 1 20.32 -17.08 -17.26
CA MET A 1 20.58 -16.28 -16.04
C MET A 1 19.73 -15.01 -15.96
N ALA A 2 19.35 -14.38 -17.08
CA ALA A 2 18.50 -13.19 -17.10
C ALA A 2 17.11 -13.36 -16.44
N ASP A 3 16.46 -14.52 -16.60
CA ASP A 3 15.14 -14.76 -16.01
C ASP A 3 15.15 -14.82 -14.48
N ARG A 4 16.17 -15.47 -13.89
CA ARG A 4 16.33 -15.56 -12.42
C ARG A 4 16.55 -14.18 -11.78
N GLY A 5 17.30 -13.30 -12.44
CA GLY A 5 17.49 -11.92 -11.96
C GLY A 5 16.20 -11.10 -11.99
N ARG A 6 15.39 -11.28 -13.04
CA ARG A 6 14.09 -10.62 -13.18
C ARG A 6 13.10 -11.10 -12.12
N GLU A 7 13.03 -12.40 -11.87
CA GLU A 7 12.18 -12.99 -10.82
C GLU A 7 12.55 -12.46 -9.41
N ALA A 8 13.84 -12.38 -9.10
CA ALA A 8 14.31 -11.85 -7.82
C ALA A 8 13.92 -10.36 -7.63
N VAL A 9 14.08 -9.53 -8.67
CA VAL A 9 13.67 -8.13 -8.65
C VAL A 9 12.17 -7.99 -8.42
N TRP A 10 11.35 -8.81 -9.09
CA TRP A 10 9.91 -8.79 -8.88
C TRP A 10 9.50 -9.23 -7.46
N ALA A 11 10.16 -10.24 -6.90
CA ALA A 11 9.91 -10.69 -5.52
C ALA A 11 10.24 -9.60 -4.49
N VAL A 12 11.35 -8.88 -4.69
CA VAL A 12 11.74 -7.75 -3.85
C VAL A 12 10.72 -6.61 -3.96
N LEU A 13 10.32 -6.24 -5.18
CA LEU A 13 9.30 -5.20 -5.40
C LEU A 13 7.96 -5.55 -4.74
N ALA A 14 7.50 -6.79 -4.88
CA ALA A 14 6.27 -7.24 -4.24
C ALA A 14 6.36 -7.18 -2.71
N THR A 15 7.49 -7.60 -2.14
CA THR A 15 7.74 -7.51 -0.69
C THR A 15 7.72 -6.06 -0.20
N LEU A 16 8.41 -5.15 -0.91
CA LEU A 16 8.41 -3.73 -0.58
C LEU A 16 7.01 -3.13 -0.61
N VAL A 17 6.21 -3.46 -1.64
CA VAL A 17 4.81 -3.00 -1.75
C VAL A 17 3.99 -3.47 -0.55
N LEU A 18 4.18 -4.71 -0.11
CA LEU A 18 3.50 -5.25 1.08
C LEU A 18 3.92 -4.54 2.37
N VAL A 19 5.22 -4.30 2.56
CA VAL A 19 5.73 -3.57 3.73
C VAL A 19 5.18 -2.14 3.78
N VAL A 20 5.27 -1.42 2.66
CA VAL A 20 4.70 -0.06 2.55
C VAL A 20 3.20 -0.09 2.84
N ARG A 21 2.48 -1.10 2.35
CA ARG A 21 1.04 -1.23 2.62
C ARG A 21 0.76 -1.40 4.11
N MET A 22 1.52 -2.25 4.79
CA MET A 22 1.36 -2.48 6.22
C MET A 22 1.63 -1.20 7.01
N LEU A 23 2.74 -0.52 6.74
CA LEU A 23 3.10 0.73 7.40
C LEU A 23 2.08 1.83 7.13
N ALA A 24 1.63 1.99 5.89
CA ALA A 24 0.63 2.98 5.52
C ALA A 24 -0.74 2.68 6.16
N THR A 25 -1.09 1.40 6.35
CA THR A 25 -2.33 1.03 7.05
C THR A 25 -2.28 1.47 8.50
N ILE A 26 -1.18 1.16 9.20
CA ILE A 26 -0.99 1.56 10.60
C ILE A 26 -0.97 3.09 10.73
N ALA A 27 -0.18 3.76 9.89
CA ALA A 27 -0.09 5.21 9.89
C ALA A 27 -1.45 5.87 9.61
N LEU A 28 -2.22 5.36 8.65
CA LEU A 28 -3.54 5.90 8.33
C LEU A 28 -4.48 5.81 9.52
N VAL A 29 -4.49 4.68 10.24
CA VAL A 29 -5.33 4.51 11.45
C VAL A 29 -4.95 5.54 12.51
N LEU A 30 -3.65 5.68 12.80
CA LEU A 30 -3.18 6.64 13.82
C LEU A 30 -3.50 8.08 13.42
N LEU A 31 -3.29 8.44 12.15
CA LEU A 31 -3.58 9.77 11.63
C LEU A 31 -5.09 10.06 11.61
N ALA A 32 -5.92 9.08 11.27
CA ALA A 32 -7.37 9.21 11.28
C ALA A 32 -7.90 9.43 12.71
N ILE A 33 -7.38 8.69 13.70
CA ILE A 33 -7.74 8.89 15.10
C ILE A 33 -7.29 10.28 15.58
N GLY A 34 -6.03 10.66 15.31
CA GLY A 34 -5.52 11.99 15.66
C GLY A 34 -6.34 13.12 15.03
N TRP A 35 -6.70 12.96 13.76
CA TRP A 35 -7.58 13.88 13.04
C TRP A 35 -8.97 13.97 13.69
N ALA A 36 -9.60 12.85 14.00
CA ALA A 36 -10.94 12.84 14.60
C ALA A 36 -10.94 13.53 15.98
N VAL A 37 -9.95 13.24 16.82
CA VAL A 37 -9.81 13.88 18.14
C VAL A 37 -9.59 15.39 18.00
N ALA A 38 -8.73 15.83 17.08
CA ALA A 38 -8.48 17.25 16.83
C ALA A 38 -9.70 17.96 16.19
N ALA A 39 -10.43 17.27 15.32
CA ALA A 39 -11.62 17.79 14.66
C ALA A 39 -12.77 18.06 15.64
N VAL A 40 -12.93 17.21 16.66
CA VAL A 40 -13.92 17.42 17.72
C VAL A 40 -13.55 18.59 18.64
N ARG A 41 -12.26 18.85 18.84
CA ARG A 41 -11.77 19.87 19.79
C ARG A 41 -11.72 21.27 19.20
N ASP A 42 -11.34 21.41 17.94
CA ASP A 42 -10.99 22.71 17.38
C ASP A 42 -11.53 22.90 15.95
N SER A 43 -11.02 22.13 14.99
CA SER A 43 -11.34 22.32 13.57
C SER A 43 -11.15 21.04 12.77
N MET A 44 -12.06 20.85 11.80
CA MET A 44 -11.95 19.75 10.82
C MET A 44 -10.73 19.88 9.91
N ASN A 45 -10.26 21.11 9.66
CA ASN A 45 -9.05 21.36 8.87
C ASN A 45 -7.83 21.49 9.80
N ASN A 46 -7.41 20.36 10.37
CA ASN A 46 -6.26 20.30 11.27
C ASN A 46 -5.04 19.63 10.63
N GLN A 47 -3.91 19.71 11.31
CA GLN A 47 -2.61 19.19 10.85
C GLN A 47 -2.59 17.69 10.53
N PHE A 48 -3.54 16.89 11.01
CA PHE A 48 -3.61 15.46 10.74
C PHE A 48 -4.37 15.12 9.45
N LEU A 49 -5.15 16.06 8.89
CA LEU A 49 -5.97 15.84 7.70
C LEU A 49 -5.11 15.48 6.49
N TRP A 50 -4.16 16.34 6.14
CA TRP A 50 -3.33 16.17 4.94
C TRP A 50 -2.43 14.94 5.01
N PRO A 51 -1.73 14.65 6.13
CA PRO A 51 -1.04 13.38 6.30
C PRO A 51 -1.95 12.16 6.14
N ALA A 52 -3.18 12.19 6.69
CA ALA A 52 -4.14 11.08 6.54
C ALA A 52 -4.53 10.88 5.07
N VAL A 53 -4.83 11.96 4.35
CA VAL A 53 -5.15 11.93 2.91
C VAL A 53 -4.00 11.36 2.09
N ILE A 54 -2.78 11.85 2.32
CA ILE A 54 -1.57 11.37 1.62
C ILE A 54 -1.36 9.86 1.89
N THR A 55 -1.52 9.44 3.15
CA THR A 55 -1.35 8.03 3.52
C THR A 55 -2.42 7.15 2.88
N GLY A 56 -3.66 7.62 2.79
CA GLY A 56 -4.73 6.96 2.04
C GLY A 56 -4.40 6.82 0.55
N ALA A 57 -3.86 7.87 -0.07
CA ALA A 57 -3.41 7.82 -1.46
C ALA A 57 -2.27 6.80 -1.68
N VAL A 58 -1.31 6.73 -0.75
CA VAL A 58 -0.23 5.73 -0.77
C VAL A 58 -0.78 4.30 -0.70
N LEU A 59 -1.80 4.05 0.14
CA LEU A 59 -2.46 2.74 0.20
C LEU A 59 -3.15 2.37 -1.11
N LEU A 60 -3.84 3.32 -1.75
CA LEU A 60 -4.47 3.10 -3.06
C LEU A 60 -3.41 2.78 -4.12
N LEU A 61 -2.31 3.53 -4.14
CA LEU A 61 -1.21 3.28 -5.06
C LEU A 61 -0.55 1.92 -4.82
N SER A 62 -0.30 1.55 -3.56
CA SER A 62 0.22 0.22 -3.18
C SER A 62 -0.72 -0.90 -3.64
N THR A 63 -2.03 -0.70 -3.49
CA THR A 63 -3.06 -1.63 -3.96
C THR A 63 -2.98 -1.82 -5.47
N TYR A 64 -2.89 -0.71 -6.20
CA TYR A 64 -2.79 -0.74 -7.66
C TYR A 64 -1.49 -1.42 -8.13
N LEU A 65 -0.35 -1.08 -7.52
CA LEU A 65 0.94 -1.69 -7.82
C LEU A 65 0.92 -3.20 -7.55
N TYR A 66 0.37 -3.64 -6.43
CA TYR A 66 0.25 -5.06 -6.12
C TYR A 66 -0.63 -5.80 -7.13
N SER A 67 -1.76 -5.24 -7.52
CA SER A 67 -2.63 -5.82 -8.57
C SER A 67 -1.93 -5.92 -9.91
N PHE A 68 -1.15 -4.91 -10.29
CA PHE A 68 -0.36 -4.91 -11.52
C PHE A 68 0.76 -5.97 -11.49
N LEU A 69 1.47 -6.09 -10.37
CA LEU A 69 2.46 -7.13 -10.13
C LEU A 69 1.84 -8.53 -10.26
N ARG A 70 0.67 -8.73 -9.65
CA ARG A 70 -0.08 -9.99 -9.71
C ARG A 70 -0.56 -10.32 -11.12
N ALA A 71 -1.04 -9.34 -11.89
CA ALA A 71 -1.53 -9.57 -13.24
C ALA A 71 -0.42 -10.04 -14.22
N ARG A 72 0.83 -9.62 -13.99
CA ARG A 72 2.00 -10.03 -14.79
C ARG A 72 2.66 -11.34 -14.35
N HIS A 73 2.31 -11.84 -13.18
CA HIS A 73 2.63 -13.19 -12.73
C HIS A 73 1.34 -13.99 -12.65
N PRO A 74 0.72 -14.36 -13.80
CA PRO A 74 -0.33 -15.35 -13.77
C PRO A 74 0.27 -16.58 -13.11
N ARG A 75 -0.37 -17.01 -12.02
CA ARG A 75 -0.04 -18.26 -11.36
C ARG A 75 0.16 -19.31 -12.45
N ARG A 76 1.34 -19.93 -12.53
CA ARG A 76 1.49 -21.28 -13.09
C ARG A 76 0.75 -22.27 -12.18
N ASN A 77 -0.54 -22.02 -11.92
CA ASN A 77 -1.42 -23.02 -11.35
C ASN A 77 -1.75 -23.93 -12.53
N GLY A 78 -1.14 -25.12 -12.53
CA GLY A 78 -1.34 -26.17 -13.52
C GLY A 78 -2.77 -26.70 -13.53
N TRP A 79 -3.71 -25.88 -13.97
CA TRP A 79 -5.03 -26.33 -14.37
C TRP A 79 -4.93 -26.71 -15.85
N ILE A 80 -4.67 -27.99 -16.08
CA ILE A 80 -4.78 -28.65 -17.37
C ILE A 80 -6.18 -29.26 -17.38
N PRO A 81 -7.12 -28.83 -18.26
CA PRO A 81 -8.39 -29.51 -18.43
C PRO A 81 -8.22 -30.90 -19.03
#